data_AF-A0A4W6G2W3-F1
#
_entry.id   AF-A0A4W6G2W3-F1
#
_cell.length_a   1.000
_cell.length_b   1.000
_cell.length_c   1.000
_cell.angle_alpha   90.00
_cell.angle_beta   90.00
_cell.angle_gamma   90.00
#
_symmetry.space_group_name_H-M   'P 1'
#
loop_
_entity.id
_entity.type
_entity.pdbx_description
1 polymer ?
#
loop_
_entity_poly.entity_id
_entity_poly.type
_entity_poly.pdbx_seq_one_letter_code
_entity_poly.pdbx_strand_id
1 'polypeptide(L)'
;ISHHIGLCSSAIRCYSCKDYTASCSKQRDCSYDDACLTLTERGGMTYRQCLKYSDCEYGRLAQMFPQVSSFTFKCCNSDLCNSAPSSAASSLIGLLASVGVMWWCIH
;
A
#
# COMPACT_ATOMS: atom_id res chain seq x y z
N ILE A 1 19.47 7.49 24.27
CA ILE A 1 18.41 6.48 24.07
C ILE A 1 17.44 7.05 23.03
N SER A 2 17.60 6.67 21.75
CA SER A 2 16.64 7.02 20.71
C SER A 2 15.79 5.78 20.45
N HIS A 3 14.65 5.71 21.12
CA HIS A 3 13.67 4.65 20.91
C HIS A 3 13.02 4.86 19.53
N HIS A 4 13.58 4.23 18.50
CA HIS A 4 12.82 3.86 17.30
C HIS A 4 12.55 2.34 17.28
N ILE A 5 12.30 1.74 18.45
CA ILE A 5 11.60 0.45 18.52
C ILE A 5 10.13 0.78 18.75
N GLY A 6 9.43 0.88 17.62
CA GLY A 6 7.98 0.95 17.54
C GLY A 6 7.50 0.04 16.42
N LEU A 7 8.06 -1.17 16.30
CA LEU A 7 7.46 -2.26 15.52
C LEU A 7 6.30 -2.82 16.34
N CYS A 8 5.27 -1.99 16.59
CA CYS A 8 3.95 -2.56 16.80
C CYS A 8 3.57 -3.19 15.46
N SER A 9 3.02 -4.39 15.51
CA SER A 9 2.21 -4.92 14.41
C SER A 9 1.06 -3.94 14.21
N SER A 10 1.30 -2.89 13.42
CA SER A 10 0.34 -1.83 13.19
C SER A 10 -0.48 -2.31 12.02
N ALA A 11 -1.74 -2.66 12.29
CA ALA A 11 -2.76 -2.74 11.27
C ALA A 11 -2.55 -1.56 10.31
N ILE A 12 -2.24 -1.85 9.05
CA ILE A 12 -1.97 -0.79 8.07
C ILE A 12 -3.29 -0.08 7.76
N ARG A 13 -3.25 1.20 7.41
CA ARG A 13 -4.43 1.90 6.93
C ARG A 13 -4.45 1.93 5.42
N CYS A 14 -5.60 1.68 4.83
CA CYS A 14 -5.78 1.75 3.38
C CYS A 14 -7.01 2.58 3.04
N TYR A 15 -7.03 3.12 1.83
CA TYR A 15 -8.25 3.65 1.25
C TYR A 15 -9.21 2.51 0.89
N SER A 16 -10.49 2.66 1.26
CA SER A 16 -11.55 1.68 1.02
C SER A 16 -12.76 2.35 0.36
N CYS A 17 -12.94 2.11 -0.94
CA CYS A 17 -14.00 2.72 -1.75
C CYS A 17 -14.16 2.02 -3.10
N LYS A 18 -15.31 2.27 -3.73
CA LYS A 18 -15.66 1.79 -5.07
C LYS A 18 -16.31 2.97 -5.80
N ASP A 19 -15.53 3.66 -6.62
CA ASP A 19 -16.01 4.88 -7.29
C ASP A 19 -15.42 5.02 -8.71
N TYR A 20 -16.21 5.63 -9.59
CA TYR A 20 -15.81 5.97 -10.97
C TYR A 20 -14.84 7.16 -11.02
N THR A 21 -14.82 7.99 -9.97
CA THR A 21 -14.08 9.27 -9.96
C THR A 21 -12.63 9.13 -9.52
N ALA A 22 -12.21 7.94 -9.06
CA ALA A 22 -10.91 7.67 -8.45
C ALA A 22 -10.53 8.53 -7.23
N SER A 23 -11.31 9.56 -6.88
CA SER A 23 -11.16 10.42 -5.70
C SER A 23 -11.69 9.73 -4.45
N CYS A 24 -10.87 8.84 -3.90
CA CYS A 24 -11.18 8.11 -2.69
C CYS A 24 -10.58 8.82 -1.47
N SER A 25 -11.42 9.31 -0.57
CA SER A 25 -10.98 9.90 0.71
C SER A 25 -11.32 9.04 1.93
N LYS A 26 -12.00 7.91 1.73
CA LYS A 26 -12.39 7.00 2.82
C LYS A 26 -11.23 6.09 3.19
N GLN A 27 -10.65 6.33 4.36
CA GLN A 27 -9.59 5.52 4.94
C GLN A 27 -10.18 4.50 5.92
N ARG A 28 -9.58 3.31 5.98
CA ARG A 28 -9.98 2.21 6.87
C ARG A 28 -8.74 1.50 7.39
N ASP A 29 -8.75 1.16 8.67
CA ASP A 29 -7.74 0.31 9.30
C ASP A 29 -7.92 -1.16 8.86
N CYS A 30 -6.82 -1.82 8.50
CA CYS A 30 -6.78 -3.19 8.05
C CYS A 30 -6.46 -4.13 9.22
N SER A 31 -7.49 -4.72 9.85
CA SER A 31 -7.29 -5.53 11.06
C SER A 31 -6.61 -6.88 10.83
N TYR A 32 -6.88 -7.55 9.70
CA TYR A 32 -6.37 -8.89 9.37
C TYR A 32 -5.56 -8.92 8.07
N ASP A 33 -5.42 -7.76 7.43
CA ASP A 33 -4.85 -7.60 6.10
C ASP A 33 -3.58 -6.77 6.19
N ASP A 34 -2.55 -7.21 5.46
CA ASP A 34 -1.22 -6.59 5.46
C ASP A 34 -0.91 -5.88 4.13
N ALA A 35 -1.92 -5.62 3.29
CA ALA A 35 -1.74 -4.87 2.05
C ALA A 35 -2.97 -4.04 1.66
N CYS A 36 -2.71 -2.99 0.88
CA CYS A 36 -3.73 -2.21 0.22
C CYS A 36 -3.84 -2.63 -1.25
N LEU A 37 -5.05 -2.85 -1.73
CA LEU A 37 -5.36 -3.10 -3.14
C LEU A 37 -5.81 -1.81 -3.83
N THR A 38 -5.35 -1.61 -5.06
CA THR A 38 -5.97 -0.74 -6.06
C THR A 38 -6.23 -1.57 -7.31
N LEU A 39 -7.49 -1.71 -7.69
CA LEU A 39 -7.90 -2.39 -8.91
C LEU A 39 -8.65 -1.40 -9.79
N THR A 40 -8.15 -1.19 -11.00
CA THR A 40 -8.73 -0.31 -12.00
C THR A 40 -9.26 -1.14 -13.15
N GLU A 41 -10.56 -1.05 -13.35
CA GLU A 41 -11.31 -1.67 -14.43
C GLU A 41 -11.20 -0.83 -15.71
N ARG A 42 -11.31 -1.47 -16.87
CA ARG A 42 -11.18 -0.79 -18.17
C ARG A 42 -12.25 0.29 -18.40
N GLY A 43 -13.43 0.13 -17.82
CA GLY A 43 -14.56 1.06 -17.81
C GLY A 43 -14.40 2.26 -16.88
N GLY A 44 -13.22 2.45 -16.26
CA GLY A 44 -12.92 3.60 -15.39
C GLY A 44 -13.26 3.38 -13.92
N MET A 45 -13.84 2.23 -13.56
CA MET A 45 -14.10 1.90 -12.17
C MET A 45 -12.83 1.59 -11.40
N THR A 46 -12.64 2.24 -10.26
CA THR A 46 -11.53 1.94 -9.37
C THR A 46 -12.03 1.39 -8.03
N TYR A 47 -11.54 0.21 -7.68
CA TYR A 47 -11.80 -0.49 -6.43
C TYR A 47 -10.56 -0.38 -5.53
N ARG A 48 -10.77 0.06 -4.30
CA ARG A 48 -9.71 0.15 -3.29
C ARG A 48 -10.20 -0.49 -2.02
N GLN A 49 -9.37 -1.33 -1.41
CA GLN A 49 -9.68 -1.99 -0.14
C GLN A 49 -8.42 -2.57 0.51
N CYS A 50 -8.56 -2.97 1.78
CA CYS A 50 -7.61 -3.85 2.45
C CYS A 50 -7.65 -5.26 1.82
N LEU A 51 -6.50 -5.92 1.79
CA LEU A 51 -6.28 -7.23 1.18
C LEU A 51 -5.02 -7.86 1.80
N LYS A 52 -4.95 -9.18 1.92
CA LYS A 52 -3.69 -9.84 2.21
C LYS A 52 -2.74 -9.80 1.02
N TYR A 53 -1.46 -9.50 1.27
CA TYR A 53 -0.45 -9.49 0.21
C TYR A 53 -0.40 -10.82 -0.57
N SER A 54 -0.64 -11.95 0.10
CA SER A 54 -0.74 -13.27 -0.53
C SER A 54 -1.91 -13.43 -1.50
N ASP A 55 -3.02 -12.71 -1.29
CA ASP A 55 -4.17 -12.71 -2.19
C ASP A 55 -4.06 -11.66 -3.30
N CYS A 56 -2.94 -10.91 -3.35
CA CYS A 56 -2.61 -9.98 -4.44
C CYS A 56 -2.10 -10.73 -5.69
N GLU A 57 -2.94 -11.61 -6.22
CA GLU A 57 -2.69 -12.34 -7.45
C GLU A 57 -3.89 -12.22 -8.39
N TYR A 58 -3.63 -12.26 -9.69
CA TYR A 58 -4.68 -12.09 -10.69
C TYR A 58 -5.81 -13.13 -10.54
N GLY A 59 -5.48 -14.39 -10.21
CA GLY A 59 -6.47 -15.46 -10.07
C GLY A 59 -7.44 -15.26 -8.89
N ARG A 60 -6.93 -14.81 -7.74
CA ARG A 60 -7.75 -14.43 -6.57
C ARG A 60 -8.59 -13.21 -6.85
N LEU A 61 -7.99 -12.17 -7.41
CA LEU A 61 -8.69 -10.94 -7.75
C LEU A 61 -9.78 -11.19 -8.80
N ALA A 62 -9.55 -12.02 -9.80
CA ALA A 62 -10.55 -12.39 -10.79
C ALA A 62 -11.75 -13.13 -10.17
N GLN A 63 -11.51 -14.00 -9.17
CA GLN A 63 -12.59 -14.65 -8.42
C GLN A 63 -13.35 -13.68 -7.51
N MET A 64 -12.65 -12.72 -6.92
CA MET A 64 -13.23 -11.72 -6.01
C MET A 64 -14.02 -10.63 -6.77
N PHE A 65 -13.59 -10.33 -8.00
CA PHE A 65 -14.18 -9.36 -8.92
C PHE A 65 -14.66 -10.02 -10.22
N PRO A 66 -15.60 -10.99 -10.17
CA PRO A 66 -16.02 -11.74 -11.35
C PRO A 66 -16.77 -10.89 -12.39
N GLN A 67 -17.32 -9.77 -11.94
CA GLN A 67 -17.97 -8.76 -12.79
C GLN A 67 -16.98 -7.97 -13.67
N VAL A 68 -15.66 -8.11 -13.44
CA VAL A 68 -14.63 -7.34 -14.11
C VAL A 68 -13.84 -8.21 -15.09
N SER A 69 -14.14 -8.09 -16.39
CA SER A 69 -13.49 -8.94 -17.42
C SER A 69 -12.03 -8.59 -17.71
N SER A 70 -11.62 -7.33 -17.50
CA SER A 70 -10.24 -6.88 -17.70
C SER A 70 -9.94 -5.75 -16.73
N PHE A 71 -8.93 -5.96 -15.88
CA PHE A 71 -8.51 -4.99 -14.87
C PHE A 71 -6.99 -4.95 -14.72
N THR A 72 -6.50 -3.81 -14.27
CA THR A 72 -5.13 -3.61 -13.80
C THR A 72 -5.16 -3.52 -12.29
N PHE A 73 -4.24 -4.17 -11.59
CA PHE A 73 -4.18 -4.12 -10.14
C PHE A 73 -2.79 -3.71 -9.64
N LYS A 74 -2.75 -3.09 -8.46
CA LYS A 74 -1.53 -2.79 -7.70
C LYS A 74 -1.76 -3.05 -6.23
N CYS A 75 -0.75 -3.61 -5.57
CA CYS A 75 -0.74 -3.77 -4.13
C CYS A 75 0.53 -3.21 -3.50
N CYS A 76 0.40 -2.81 -2.25
CA CYS A 76 1.47 -2.24 -1.45
C CYS A 76 1.20 -2.51 0.04
N ASN A 77 2.25 -2.61 0.86
CA ASN A 77 2.17 -2.86 2.30
C ASN A 77 2.72 -1.65 3.06
N SER A 78 2.02 -0.52 2.96
CA SER A 78 2.38 0.70 3.68
C SER A 78 1.13 1.53 3.93
N ASP A 79 1.15 2.34 4.98
CA ASP A 79 0.01 3.17 5.34
C ASP A 79 -0.38 4.10 4.18
N LEU A 80 -1.66 4.07 3.80
CA LEU A 80 -2.30 4.90 2.79
C LEU A 80 -1.63 4.86 1.39
N CYS A 81 -0.89 3.79 1.10
CA CYS A 81 -0.11 3.65 -0.13
C CYS A 81 -0.97 3.53 -1.40
N ASN A 82 -2.24 3.13 -1.26
CA ASN A 82 -3.21 3.01 -2.37
C ASN A 82 -3.96 4.30 -2.70
N SER A 83 -3.41 5.45 -2.31
CA SER A 83 -3.90 6.77 -2.71
C SER A 83 -4.06 6.89 -4.24
N ALA A 84 -4.97 7.76 -4.70
CA ALA A 84 -5.06 8.10 -6.11
C ALA A 84 -3.70 8.59 -6.65
N PRO A 85 -3.35 8.31 -7.91
CA PRO A 85 -2.03 8.60 -8.44
C PRO A 85 -1.85 10.12 -8.58
N SER A 86 -1.32 10.75 -7.54
CA SER A 86 -0.30 11.77 -7.74
C SER A 86 1.03 11.05 -7.62
N SER A 87 1.46 10.41 -8.72
CA SER A 87 2.80 9.83 -8.91
C SER A 87 3.23 8.77 -7.89
N ALA A 88 3.35 7.53 -8.37
CA ALA A 88 4.04 6.45 -7.69
C ALA A 88 5.42 6.91 -7.19
N ALA A 89 5.51 7.25 -5.90
CA ALA A 89 6.78 7.37 -5.21
C ALA A 89 7.32 5.95 -5.05
N SER A 90 8.09 5.52 -6.04
CA SER A 90 8.96 4.36 -5.95
C SER A 90 9.89 4.56 -4.75
N SER A 91 9.60 3.90 -3.63
CA SER A 91 10.47 3.86 -2.46
C SER A 91 11.73 3.05 -2.77
N LEU A 92 12.69 3.67 -3.47
CA LEU A 92 14.02 3.09 -3.76
C LEU A 92 15.17 4.02 -3.36
N ILE A 93 14.96 4.95 -2.43
CA ILE A 93 15.99 5.89 -1.96
C ILE A 93 16.06 5.71 -0.44
N GLY A 94 17.14 5.26 0.19
CA GLY A 94 18.50 5.00 -0.22
C GLY A 94 19.28 4.85 1.08
N LEU A 95 19.62 3.61 1.42
CA LEU A 95 20.37 3.17 2.60
C LEU A 95 21.84 3.69 2.58
N LEU A 96 22.07 5.00 2.55
CA LEU A 96 23.42 5.56 2.37
C LEU A 96 23.72 6.80 3.22
N ALA A 97 23.67 6.67 4.56
CA ALA A 97 24.33 7.62 5.44
C ALA A 97 24.91 6.95 6.71
N SER A 98 25.53 5.77 6.54
CA SER A 98 26.21 5.02 7.61
C SER A 98 27.73 5.28 7.64
N VAL A 99 28.20 6.46 7.24
CA VAL A 99 29.64 6.81 7.22
C VAL A 99 29.89 8.15 7.90
N GLY A 100 29.25 8.39 9.05
CA GLY A 100 29.49 9.60 9.86
C GLY A 100 29.70 9.33 11.35
N VAL A 101 29.61 8.07 11.80
CA VAL A 101 29.64 7.72 13.23
C VAL A 101 31.05 7.26 13.68
N MET A 102 31.93 6.90 12.74
CA MET A 102 33.31 6.47 13.01
C MET A 102 34.29 7.65 13.23
N TRP A 103 33.82 8.79 13.74
CA TRP A 103 34.71 9.88 14.17
C TRP A 103 34.42 10.40 15.59
N TRP A 104 33.35 9.94 16.23
CA TRP A 104 32.97 10.40 17.58
C TRP A 104 33.30 9.39 18.68
N CYS A 105 33.95 8.27 18.35
CA CYS A 105 34.32 7.24 19.33
C CYS A 105 35.75 7.36 19.88
N ILE A 106 36.50 8.41 19.52
CA ILE A 106 37.94 8.54 19.86
C ILE A 106 38.31 9.83 20.62
N HIS A 107 37.36 10.72 20.96
CA HIS A 107 37.64 11.88 21.83
C HIS A 107 36.65 11.97 22.99
#